data_AF-A0A3P6QN59-F1
#
_entry.id   AF-A0A3P6QN59-F1
#
_cell.length_a   1.000
_cell.length_b   1.000
_cell.length_c   1.000
_cell.angle_alpha   90.00
_cell.angle_beta   90.00
_cell.angle_gamma   90.00
#
_symmetry.space_group_name_H-M   'P 1'
#
loop_
_entity.id
_entity.type
_entity.pdbx_description
1 polymer ?
#
loop_
_entity_poly.entity_id
_entity_poly.type
_entity_poly.pdbx_seq_one_letter_code
_entity_poly.pdbx_strand_id
1 'polypeptide(L)' 'MDVEIPMEEGEPLGATPNDKLVITKVQGGTIADGKLRIGDQIIKVNGQSISDQNSFFRALRYAPPIARLTIIR' A
#
# COMPACT_ATOMS: atom_id res chain seq x y z
N MET A 1 -6.82 -8.78 6.17
CA MET A 1 -6.90 -9.50 4.87
C MET A 1 -5.72 -9.10 4.00
N ASP A 2 -5.34 -9.93 3.03
CA ASP A 2 -4.24 -9.60 2.13
C ASP A 2 -4.75 -9.09 0.77
N VAL A 3 -4.06 -8.08 0.23
CA VAL A 3 -4.31 -7.50 -1.09
C VAL A 3 -3.00 -7.54 -1.87
N GLU A 4 -3.04 -8.06 -3.09
CA GLU A 4 -1.90 -8.09 -4.01
C GLU A 4 -2.03 -6.97 -5.03
N ILE A 5 -0.98 -6.15 -5.13
CA ILE A 5 -0.88 -5.02 -6.03
C ILE A 5 0.33 -5.24 -6.94
N PRO A 6 0.12 -5.61 -8.21
CA PRO A 6 1.17 -5.61 -9.21
C PRO A 6 1.73 -4.19 -9.37
N MET A 7 3.06 -4.07 -9.45
CA MET A 7 3.73 -2.78 -9.64
C MET A 7 5.10 -2.94 -10.29
N GLU A 8 5.47 -1.97 -11.11
CA GLU A 8 6.80 -1.85 -11.71
C GLU A 8 7.77 -1.05 -10.82
N GLU A 9 9.07 -1.13 -11.10
CA GLU A 9 10.09 -0.37 -10.38
C GLU A 9 9.85 1.15 -10.56
N GLY A 10 9.69 1.86 -9.44
CA GLY A 10 9.44 3.30 -9.44
C GLY A 10 7.99 3.70 -9.73
N GLU A 11 7.09 2.75 -10.00
CA GLU A 11 5.67 3.04 -10.22
C GLU A 11 5.01 3.54 -8.92
N PRO A 12 4.32 4.70 -8.93
CA PRO A 12 3.63 5.19 -7.75
C PRO A 12 2.42 4.32 -7.43
N LEU A 13 2.23 4.00 -6.14
CA LEU A 13 1.08 3.23 -5.68
C LEU A 13 -0.27 3.89 -6.04
N GLY A 14 -0.34 5.23 -6.04
CA GLY A 14 -1.58 5.96 -6.27
C GLY A 14 -2.55 5.97 -5.08
N ALA A 15 -2.08 5.58 -3.89
CA ALA A 15 -2.82 5.73 -2.63
C ALA A 15 -1.99 6.48 -1.58
N THR A 16 -2.68 7.24 -0.72
CA THR A 16 -2.06 8.07 0.31
C THR A 16 -2.54 7.64 1.70
N PRO A 17 -1.67 7.06 2.54
CA PRO A 17 -1.97 6.83 3.96
C PRO A 17 -1.77 8.11 4.79
N ASN A 18 -2.43 8.18 5.96
CA ASN A 18 -2.10 9.14 7.02
C ASN A 18 -1.04 8.57 7.99
N ASP A 19 -0.72 9.31 9.05
CA ASP A 19 0.29 8.92 10.05
C ASP A 19 -0.02 7.62 10.80
N LYS A 20 -1.28 7.17 10.77
CA LYS A 20 -1.73 5.89 11.32
C LYS A 20 -1.80 4.77 10.28
N LEU A 21 -1.24 4.99 9.09
CA LEU A 21 -1.27 4.08 7.95
C LEU A 21 -2.67 3.76 7.42
N VAL A 22 -3.63 4.64 7.68
CA VAL A 22 -4.99 4.54 7.14
C VAL A 22 -5.03 5.25 5.80
N ILE A 23 -5.46 4.55 4.74
CA ILE A 23 -5.65 5.12 3.41
C ILE A 23 -6.71 6.22 3.48
N THR A 24 -6.33 7.43 3.06
CA THR A 24 -7.20 8.61 3.03
C THR A 24 -7.55 9.05 1.61
N LYS A 25 -6.80 8.58 0.62
CA LYS A 25 -7.02 8.86 -0.79
C LYS A 25 -6.59 7.67 -1.64
N VAL A 26 -7.38 7.36 -2.66
CA VAL A 26 -7.02 6.48 -3.77
C VAL A 26 -7.26 7.27 -5.06
N GLN A 27 -6.25 7.34 -5.92
CA GLN A 27 -6.33 8.04 -7.19
C GLN A 27 -6.87 7.11 -8.27
N GLY A 28 -7.92 7.54 -8.96
CA GLY A 28 -8.50 6.78 -10.06
C GLY A 28 -7.50 6.53 -11.18
N GLY A 29 -7.58 5.35 -11.81
CA GLY A 29 -6.70 4.93 -12.91
C GLY A 29 -5.27 4.56 -12.50
N THR A 30 -4.99 4.38 -11.21
CA THR A 30 -3.69 3.89 -10.70
C THR A 30 -3.77 2.43 -10.27
N ILE A 31 -2.64 1.81 -9.97
CA ILE A 31 -2.57 0.41 -9.51
C ILE A 31 -3.28 0.15 -8.18
N ALA A 32 -3.48 1.18 -7.35
CA ALA A 32 -4.30 1.06 -6.14
C ALA A 32 -5.81 1.15 -6.41
N ASP A 33 -6.23 1.65 -7.56
CA ASP A 33 -7.65 1.81 -7.89
C ASP A 33 -8.35 0.44 -7.96
N GLY A 34 -9.50 0.34 -7.30
CA GLY A 34 -10.23 -0.92 -7.11
C GLY A 34 -9.56 -1.96 -6.19
N LYS A 35 -8.28 -1.79 -5.81
CA LYS A 35 -7.54 -2.69 -4.91
C LYS A 35 -7.59 -2.24 -3.46
N LEU A 36 -7.39 -0.95 -3.23
CA LEU A 36 -7.46 -0.30 -1.91
C LEU A 36 -8.70 0.59 -1.80
N ARG A 37 -9.13 0.85 -0.58
CA ARG A 37 -10.21 1.78 -0.27
C ARG A 37 -9.81 2.77 0.81
N ILE A 38 -10.45 3.93 0.80
CA ILE A 38 -10.36 4.87 1.91
C ILE A 38 -10.86 4.17 3.18
N GLY A 39 -10.09 4.26 4.26
CA GLY A 39 -10.34 3.57 5.53
C GLY A 39 -9.48 2.31 5.74
N ASP A 40 -8.93 1.72 4.67
CA ASP A 40 -8.06 0.56 4.80
C ASP A 40 -6.82 0.92 5.62
N GLN A 41 -6.52 0.16 6.67
CA GLN A 41 -5.31 0.37 7.46
C GLN A 41 -4.23 -0.65 7.07
N ILE A 42 -3.08 -0.17 6.63
CA ILE A 42 -1.93 -1.01 6.30
C ILE A 42 -1.26 -1.49 7.59
N ILE A 43 -1.05 -2.80 7.70
CA ILE A 43 -0.37 -3.45 8.83
C ILE A 43 0.98 -4.02 8.40
N LYS A 44 1.03 -4.63 7.20
CA LYS A 44 2.25 -5.27 6.66
C LYS A 44 2.43 -5.03 5.18
N VAL A 45 3.69 -5.03 4.74
CA VAL A 45 4.10 -5.12 3.34
C VAL A 45 4.99 -6.35 3.20
N ASN A 46 4.64 -7.26 2.30
CA ASN A 46 5.37 -8.52 2.04
C ASN A 46 5.66 -9.32 3.33
N GLY A 47 4.68 -9.35 4.25
CA GLY A 47 4.78 -10.06 5.52
C GLY A 47 5.55 -9.33 6.63
N GLN A 48 6.22 -8.21 6.32
CA GLN A 48 6.91 -7.37 7.30
C GLN A 48 5.98 -6.30 7.87
N SER A 49 5.94 -6.18 9.20
CA SER A 49 5.19 -5.13 9.90
C SER A 49 5.73 -3.74 9.59
N ILE A 50 4.82 -2.79 9.39
CA ILE A 50 5.11 -1.39 9.10
C ILE A 50 4.59 -0.52 10.24
N SER A 51 5.40 0.44 10.70
CA SER A 51 5.08 1.30 11.84
C SER A 51 4.67 2.72 11.44
N ASP A 52 5.05 3.17 10.25
CA ASP A 52 4.89 4.55 9.80
C ASP A 52 4.97 4.66 8.28
N GLN A 53 4.66 5.85 7.75
CA GLN A 53 4.67 6.10 6.31
C GLN A 53 6.04 5.89 5.66
N ASN A 54 7.13 6.21 6.37
CA ASN A 54 8.48 6.11 5.80
C ASN A 54 8.87 4.64 5.57
N SER A 55 8.63 3.78 6.57
CA SER A 55 8.82 2.35 6.45
C SER A 55 7.89 1.74 5.39
N PHE A 56 6.65 2.23 5.26
CA PHE A 56 5.72 1.82 4.22
C PHE A 56 6.28 2.08 2.81
N PHE A 57 6.62 3.34 2.52
CA PHE A 57 7.13 3.71 1.19
C PHE A 57 8.48 3.10 0.89
N ARG A 58 9.34 2.92 1.90
CA ARG A 58 10.60 2.19 1.73
C ARG A 58 10.36 0.73 1.37
N ALA A 59 9.41 0.05 2.00
CA ALA A 59 9.08 -1.34 1.68
C ALA A 59 8.54 -1.48 0.24
N LEU A 60 7.70 -0.55 -0.21
CA LEU A 60 7.16 -0.54 -1.57
C LEU A 60 8.25 -0.45 -2.65
N ARG A 61 9.36 0.26 -2.41
CA ARG A 61 10.47 0.36 -3.38
C ARG A 61 11.09 -0.99 -3.74
N TYR A 62 10.98 -1.98 -2.85
CA TYR A 62 11.54 -3.32 -3.04
C TYR A 62 10.46 -4.39 -3.25
N ALA A 63 9.20 -3.98 -3.39
CA ALA A 63 8.08 -4.86 -3.58
C ALA A 63 7.84 -5.35 -5.02
N PRO A 64 8.25 -4.65 -6.09
CA PRO A 64 8.10 -5.18 -7.46
C PRO A 64 8.60 -6.63 -7.58
N PRO A 65 7.88 -7.49 -8.32
CA PRO A 65 6.76 -7.15 -9.21
C PRO A 65 5.37 -7.07 -8.52
N ILE A 66 5.26 -7.45 -7.23
CA ILE A 66 3.98 -7.52 -6.50
C ILE A 66 4.17 -7.10 -5.05
N ALA A 67 3.45 -6.07 -4.62
CA ALA A 67 3.29 -5.75 -3.20
C ALA A 67 2.11 -6.53 -2.59
N ARG A 68 2.39 -7.37 -1.60
CA ARG A 68 1.37 -8.02 -0.76
C ARG A 68 1.14 -7.19 0.49
N LEU A 69 0.00 -6.53 0.56
CA LEU A 69 -0.39 -5.67 1.68
C LEU A 69 -1.33 -6.44 2.61
N THR A 70 -0.97 -6.56 3.88
CA THR A 70 -1.93 -6.99 4.92
C THR A 70 -2.63 -5.76 5.46
N ILE A 71 -3.96 -5.72 5.33
CA ILE A 71 -4.80 -4.60 5.74
C ILE A 71 -5.88 -5.00 6.75
N ILE A 72 -6.35 -4.02 7.53
CA ILE A 72 -7.64 -4.04 8.23
C ILE A 72 -8.61 -3.18 7.41
N ARG A 73 -9.84 -3.67 7.24
CA ARG A 73 -10.91 -3.04 6.47
C ARG A 73 -11.96 -2.45 7.40
#